data_AF-A0A967JBA1-F1
#
_entry.id   AF-A0A967JBA1-F1
#
_cell.length_a   1.000
_cell.length_b   1.000
_cell.length_c   1.000
_cell.angle_alpha   90.00
_cell.angle_beta   90.00
_cell.angle_gamma   90.00
#
_symmetry.space_group_name_H-M   'P 1'
#
loop_
_entity.id
_entity.type
_entity.pdbx_description
1 polymer ?
#
loop_
_entity_poly.entity_id
_entity_poly.type
_entity_poly.pdbx_seq_one_letter_code
_entity_poly.pdbx_strand_id
1 'polypeptide(L)'
;MYLKTAGEIDKIARGGAIIGMLFAELGPRVRPGVTTLDLDRFCDDFIVSHDGAEPAFKGLYGFPGAVCVSVNEEIVHGIPSARRVLREGDIV
;
A
#
# COMPACT_ATOMS: atom_id res chain seq x y z
N MET A 1 4.22 -16.41 -21.01
CA MET A 1 5.39 -15.66 -20.51
C MET A 1 5.62 -14.48 -21.42
N TYR A 2 5.66 -13.26 -20.88
CA TYR A 2 5.80 -12.02 -21.65
C TYR A 2 7.16 -11.39 -21.33
N LEU A 3 8.01 -11.23 -22.35
CA LEU A 3 9.33 -10.60 -22.20
C LEU A 3 9.19 -9.08 -22.29
N LYS A 4 9.65 -8.40 -21.25
CA LYS A 4 9.56 -6.95 -21.14
C LYS A 4 10.55 -6.26 -22.08
N THR A 5 10.08 -5.19 -22.71
CA THR A 5 10.94 -4.26 -23.43
C THR A 5 11.79 -3.46 -22.46
N ALA A 6 12.89 -2.85 -22.93
CA ALA A 6 13.73 -1.98 -22.10
C ALA A 6 12.91 -0.87 -21.41
N GLY A 7 12.03 -0.20 -22.15
CA GLY A 7 11.19 0.86 -21.58
C GLY A 7 10.15 0.37 -20.56
N GLU A 8 9.67 -0.88 -20.66
CA GLU A 8 8.84 -1.47 -19.60
C GLU A 8 9.66 -1.82 -18.36
N ILE A 9 10.89 -2.31 -18.54
CA ILE A 9 11.82 -2.56 -17.42
C ILE A 9 12.11 -1.26 -16.68
N ASP A 10 12.34 -0.16 -17.40
CA ASP A 10 12.55 1.17 -16.80
C ASP A 10 11.33 1.64 -16.00
N LYS A 11 10.11 1.40 -16.52
CA LYS A 11 8.86 1.70 -15.78
C LYS A 11 8.73 0.86 -14.52
N ILE A 12 9.05 -0.44 -14.59
CA ILE A 12 9.04 -1.34 -13.44
C ILE A 12 10.07 -0.87 -12.39
N ALA A 13 11.28 -0.49 -12.82
CA ALA A 13 12.33 0.00 -11.94
C ALA A 13 11.90 1.27 -11.19
N ARG A 14 11.30 2.23 -11.91
CA ARG A 14 10.75 3.46 -11.29
C ARG A 14 9.64 3.15 -10.29
N GLY A 15 8.67 2.30 -10.65
CA GLY A 15 7.59 1.89 -9.75
C GLY A 15 8.12 1.17 -8.50
N GLY A 16 9.10 0.27 -8.67
CA GLY A 16 9.76 -0.41 -7.58
C GLY A 16 10.51 0.54 -6.63
N ALA A 17 11.16 1.58 -7.17
CA ALA A 17 11.81 2.60 -6.35
C ALA A 17 10.81 3.39 -5.48
N ILE A 18 9.65 3.78 -6.05
CA ILE A 18 8.57 4.44 -5.31
C ILE A 18 8.06 3.55 -4.18
N ILE A 19 7.80 2.27 -4.46
CA ILE A 19 7.36 1.29 -3.44
C ILE A 19 8.41 1.12 -2.34
N GLY A 20 9.71 1.07 -2.70
CA GLY A 20 10.79 0.98 -1.72
C GLY A 20 10.84 2.18 -0.76
N MET A 21 10.67 3.39 -1.28
CA MET A 21 10.57 4.60 -0.46
C MET A 21 9.31 4.59 0.41
N LEU A 22 8.16 4.17 -0.13
CA LEU A 22 6.91 4.04 0.61
C LEU A 22 7.08 3.14 1.83
N PHE A 23 7.67 1.94 1.67
CA PHE A 23 7.86 1.02 2.80
C PHE A 23 8.78 1.59 3.88
N ALA A 24 9.84 2.32 3.49
CA ALA A 24 10.74 2.97 4.44
C ALA A 24 10.01 4.02 5.30
N GLU A 25 9.06 4.76 4.72
CA GLU A 25 8.25 5.74 5.45
C GLU A 25 7.05 5.13 6.18
N LEU A 26 6.48 4.04 5.65
CA LEU A 26 5.34 3.35 6.24
C LEU A 26 5.73 2.65 7.55
N GLY A 27 6.93 2.05 7.62
CA GLY A 27 7.38 1.28 8.79
C GLY A 27 7.17 1.99 10.14
N PRO A 28 7.65 3.24 10.34
CA PRO A 28 7.43 3.99 11.57
C PRO A 28 5.96 4.34 11.89
N ARG A 29 5.06 4.24 10.90
CA ARG A 29 3.62 4.55 11.05
C ARG A 29 2.80 3.33 11.46
N VAL A 30 3.31 2.12 11.23
CA VAL A 30 2.69 0.87 11.70
C VAL A 30 2.94 0.73 13.20
N ARG A 31 2.01 1.24 14.01
CA ARG A 31 2.11 1.24 15.47
C ARG A 31 0.73 1.19 16.14
N PRO A 32 0.65 0.78 17.42
CA PRO A 32 -0.61 0.73 18.14
C PRO A 32 -1.34 2.08 18.14
N GLY A 33 -2.66 2.04 18.03
CA GLY A 33 -3.53 3.20 18.02
C GLY A 33 -3.79 3.82 16.65
N VAL A 34 -3.06 3.40 15.61
CA VAL A 34 -3.29 3.82 14.21
C VAL A 34 -4.38 2.94 13.58
N THR A 35 -5.29 3.52 12.79
CA THR A 35 -6.27 2.71 12.04
C THR A 35 -5.69 2.21 10.73
N THR A 36 -6.21 1.10 10.20
CA THR A 36 -5.80 0.64 8.86
C THR A 36 -6.18 1.64 7.76
N LEU A 37 -7.20 2.48 8.00
CA LEU A 37 -7.53 3.59 7.10
C LEU A 37 -6.49 4.73 7.14
N ASP A 38 -5.88 5.00 8.29
CA ASP A 38 -4.82 6.01 8.38
C ASP A 38 -3.57 5.57 7.59
N LEU A 39 -3.24 4.28 7.64
CA LEU A 39 -2.18 3.70 6.82
C LEU A 39 -2.52 3.80 5.33
N ASP A 40 -3.75 3.45 4.95
CA ASP A 40 -4.22 3.55 3.57
C ASP A 40 -4.15 4.97 3.02
N ARG A 41 -4.62 5.96 3.78
CA ARG A 41 -4.54 7.39 3.41
C ARG A 41 -3.10 7.84 3.19
N PHE A 42 -2.21 7.48 4.11
CA PHE A 42 -0.80 7.80 3.96
C PHE A 42 -0.21 7.17 2.68
N CYS A 43 -0.50 5.89 2.42
CA CYS A 43 -0.04 5.21 1.21
C CYS A 43 -0.60 5.85 -0.07
N ASP A 44 -1.90 6.18 -0.09
CA ASP A 44 -2.56 6.86 -1.20
C ASP A 44 -1.88 8.21 -1.50
N ASP A 45 -1.78 9.08 -0.48
CA ASP A 45 -1.17 10.40 -0.58
C ASP A 45 0.30 10.31 -1.04
N PHE A 46 1.06 9.37 -0.48
CA PHE A 46 2.45 9.13 -0.88
C PHE A 46 2.55 8.70 -2.34
N ILE A 47 1.74 7.74 -2.79
CA ILE A 47 1.76 7.26 -4.17
C ILE A 47 1.43 8.39 -5.14
N VAL A 48 0.31 9.09 -4.93
CA VAL A 48 -0.14 10.14 -5.87
C VAL A 48 0.75 11.39 -5.85
N SER A 49 1.61 11.55 -4.85
CA SER A 49 2.61 12.63 -4.82
C SER A 49 3.75 12.43 -5.84
N HIS A 50 3.90 11.23 -6.40
CA HIS A 50 4.90 10.92 -7.42
C HIS A 50 4.29 11.04 -8.83
N ASP A 51 4.97 11.75 -9.72
CA ASP A 51 4.49 12.00 -11.08
C ASP A 51 4.21 10.69 -11.84
N GLY A 52 2.99 10.57 -12.37
CA GLY A 52 2.53 9.41 -13.13
C GLY A 52 2.33 8.12 -12.31
N ALA A 53 2.32 8.19 -10.98
CA ALA A 53 2.03 7.05 -10.11
C ALA A 53 0.57 7.05 -9.65
N GLU A 54 -0.04 5.86 -9.62
CA GLU A 54 -1.43 5.65 -9.20
C GLU A 54 -1.52 4.39 -8.32
N PRO A 55 -2.40 4.37 -7.30
CA PRO A 55 -2.58 3.19 -6.47
C PRO A 55 -3.21 2.04 -7.26
N ALA A 56 -2.50 0.91 -7.36
CA ALA A 56 -2.90 -0.21 -8.21
C ALA A 56 -4.21 -0.89 -7.78
N PHE A 57 -4.56 -0.85 -6.47
CA PHE A 57 -5.76 -1.50 -5.96
C PHE A 57 -6.99 -0.60 -5.95
N LYS A 58 -6.83 0.73 -5.98
CA LYS A 58 -7.95 1.66 -5.81
C LYS A 58 -8.88 1.60 -7.03
N GLY A 59 -10.11 1.13 -6.81
CA GLY A 59 -11.09 0.89 -7.86
C GLY A 59 -10.94 -0.44 -8.59
N LEU A 60 -9.86 -1.19 -8.36
CA LEU A 60 -9.65 -2.49 -9.00
C LEU A 60 -10.72 -3.48 -8.52
N TYR A 61 -11.57 -3.95 -9.43
CA TYR A 61 -12.72 -4.82 -9.11
C TYR A 61 -13.65 -4.26 -8.02
N GLY A 62 -13.70 -2.92 -7.88
CA GLY A 62 -14.48 -2.25 -6.82
C GLY A 62 -13.79 -2.20 -5.45
N PHE A 63 -12.50 -2.55 -5.35
CA PHE A 63 -11.75 -2.42 -4.10
C PHE A 63 -11.59 -0.95 -3.70
N PRO A 64 -11.87 -0.57 -2.43
CA PRO A 64 -12.02 0.84 -2.05
C PRO A 64 -10.71 1.55 -1.67
N GLY A 65 -9.67 0.81 -1.27
CA GLY A 65 -8.42 1.37 -0.74
C GLY A 65 -7.28 1.44 -1.77
N ALA A 66 -6.26 2.22 -1.47
CA ALA A 66 -4.99 2.25 -2.19
C ALA A 66 -4.14 1.00 -1.91
N VAL A 67 -4.23 0.47 -0.69
CA VAL A 67 -3.50 -0.73 -0.25
C VAL A 67 -4.42 -1.73 0.46
N CYS A 68 -3.97 -2.98 0.52
CA CYS A 68 -4.56 -3.98 1.40
C CYS A 68 -3.85 -3.93 2.75
N VAL A 69 -4.60 -3.98 3.85
CA VAL A 69 -4.02 -4.02 5.20
C VAL A 69 -4.65 -5.19 5.94
N SER A 70 -3.88 -6.27 6.08
CA SER A 70 -4.33 -7.57 6.59
C SER A 70 -3.75 -7.84 7.97
N VAL A 71 -4.59 -7.82 9.00
CA VAL A 71 -4.18 -7.98 10.40
C VAL A 71 -4.41 -9.43 10.86
N ASN A 72 -3.36 -10.04 11.45
CA ASN A 72 -3.36 -11.34 12.11
C ASN A 72 -3.86 -12.51 11.22
N GLU A 73 -5.08 -13.00 11.46
CA GLU A 73 -5.68 -14.13 10.74
C GLU A 73 -6.14 -13.77 9.32
N GLU A 74 -6.16 -12.49 8.96
CA GLU A 74 -6.50 -12.03 7.62
C GLU A 74 -5.40 -12.46 6.64
N ILE A 75 -5.74 -13.36 5.72
CA ILE A 75 -4.77 -13.95 4.79
C ILE A 75 -4.19 -12.89 3.83
N VAL A 76 -5.07 -12.21 3.08
CA VAL A 76 -4.76 -11.15 2.12
C VAL A 76 -5.99 -10.27 1.92
N HIS A 77 -5.83 -9.13 1.24
CA HIS A 77 -6.92 -8.25 0.79
C HIS A 77 -7.78 -7.66 1.93
N GLY A 78 -7.21 -7.46 3.12
CA GLY A 78 -7.89 -6.74 4.20
C GLY A 78 -8.27 -5.33 3.76
N ILE A 79 -9.55 -4.98 3.89
CA ILE A 79 -10.07 -3.68 3.48
C ILE A 79 -9.75 -2.65 4.57
N PRO A 80 -9.05 -1.54 4.22
CA PRO A 80 -8.79 -0.46 5.17
C PRO A 80 -10.07 0.09 5.83
N SER A 81 -10.03 0.33 7.14
CA SER A 81 -11.21 0.72 7.91
C SER A 81 -10.85 1.60 9.11
N ALA A 82 -11.60 2.68 9.30
CA ALA A 82 -11.49 3.54 10.49
C ALA A 82 -11.83 2.79 11.79
N ARG A 83 -12.49 1.63 11.71
CA ARG A 83 -12.86 0.81 12.88
C ARG A 83 -11.77 -0.19 13.27
N ARG A 84 -10.83 -0.49 12.38
CA ARG A 84 -9.74 -1.45 12.64
C ARG A 84 -8.51 -0.66 13.13
N VAL A 85 -8.38 -0.58 14.45
CA VAL A 85 -7.25 0.07 15.14
C VAL A 85 -6.20 -1.00 15.47
N LEU A 86 -4.95 -0.77 15.07
CA LEU A 86 -3.82 -1.64 15.41
C LEU A 86 -3.56 -1.65 16.91
N ARG A 87 -3.19 -2.82 17.42
CA ARG A 87 -2.88 -3.07 18.83
C ARG A 87 -1.46 -3.56 18.97
N GLU A 88 -0.91 -3.38 20.18
CA GLU A 88 0.38 -3.97 20.52
C GLU A 88 0.31 -5.49 20.35
N GLY A 89 1.29 -6.05 19.65
CA GLY A 89 1.36 -7.48 19.33
C GLY A 89 0.62 -7.92 18.07
N ASP A 90 -0.13 -7.04 17.39
CA ASP A 90 -0.70 -7.37 16.07
C ASP A 90 0.41 -7.57 15.03
N ILE A 91 0.21 -8.55 14.15
CA ILE A 91 1.00 -8.73 12.92
C ILE A 91 0.16 -8.15 11.78
N VAL A 92 0.75 -7.25 11.01
CA VAL A 92 0.10 -6.54 9.90
C VAL A 92 1.11 -6.17 8.83
#